data_AF-A0A0F9B7X6-F1
#
_entry.id   AF-A0A0F9B7X6-F1
#
_cell.length_a   1.000
_cell.length_b   1.000
_cell.length_c   1.000
_cell.angle_alpha   90.00
_cell.angle_beta   90.00
_cell.angle_gamma   90.00
#
_symmetry.space_group_name_H-M   'P 1'
#
loop_
_entity.id
_entity.type
_entity.pdbx_description
1 polymer ?
#
loop_
_entity_poly.entity_id
_entity_poly.type
_entity_poly.pdbx_seq_one_letter_code
_entity_poly.pdbx_strand_id
1 'polypeptide(L)'
;MRRASIRTGLTAVLAVAVAGMALADPASIRPRPRPAVEAIPVTQWDARSESDQWSRAALAALKSHGRALVAETPDDVATWCPGYEKGDAAQRRAFWVGFLSALAKYESRWRPRAVGGGGRWYGLLQILPGT
;
A
#
# COMPACT_ATOMS: atom_id res chain seq x y z
N MET A 1 -89.37 23.47 -34.03
CA MET A 1 -89.27 24.45 -32.93
C MET A 1 -87.90 24.34 -32.28
N ARG A 2 -87.11 25.43 -32.35
CA ARG A 2 -86.09 25.90 -31.39
C ARG A 2 -85.43 24.88 -30.45
N ARG A 3 -84.14 24.59 -30.64
CA ARG A 3 -82.99 25.22 -29.93
C ARG A 3 -81.68 24.52 -30.26
N ALA A 4 -80.67 25.35 -30.52
CA ALA A 4 -79.28 25.00 -30.77
C ALA A 4 -78.56 24.52 -29.51
N SER A 5 -77.49 23.74 -29.68
CA SER A 5 -76.29 23.96 -28.88
C SER A 5 -75.01 23.48 -29.58
N ILE A 6 -74.06 24.40 -29.54
CA ILE A 6 -72.72 24.39 -30.10
C ILE A 6 -71.77 23.81 -29.04
N ARG A 7 -70.55 23.52 -29.47
CA ARG A 7 -69.28 23.38 -28.70
C ARG A 7 -68.99 21.91 -28.41
N THR A 8 -67.79 21.38 -28.64
CA THR A 8 -66.47 21.94 -28.28
C THR A 8 -65.44 21.07 -29.03
N GLY A 9 -64.51 21.61 -29.80
CA GLY A 9 -63.22 22.05 -29.27
C GLY A 9 -62.11 21.12 -29.78
N LEU A 10 -61.55 21.46 -30.93
CA LEU A 10 -60.29 20.92 -31.41
C LEU A 10 -59.17 21.53 -30.55
N THR A 11 -58.67 20.80 -29.57
CA THR A 11 -57.43 21.16 -28.85
C THR A 11 -56.43 20.04 -29.02
N ALA A 12 -55.62 20.16 -30.07
CA ALA A 12 -54.35 19.45 -30.18
C ALA A 12 -53.46 19.90 -29.02
N VAL A 13 -53.26 19.00 -28.04
CA VAL A 13 -52.29 19.22 -26.97
C VAL A 13 -50.90 18.95 -27.57
N LEU A 14 -50.17 20.02 -27.87
CA LEU A 14 -48.77 19.96 -28.24
C LEU A 14 -47.97 19.62 -26.97
N ALA A 15 -47.64 18.34 -26.79
CA ALA A 15 -46.73 17.91 -25.72
C ALA A 15 -45.31 18.40 -26.06
N VAL A 16 -44.90 19.52 -25.47
CA VAL A 16 -43.52 20.01 -25.53
C VAL A 16 -42.65 19.02 -24.75
N ALA A 17 -41.83 18.26 -25.46
CA ALA A 17 -40.80 17.41 -24.87
C ALA A 17 -39.72 18.31 -24.27
N VAL A 18 -39.76 18.51 -22.96
CA VAL A 18 -38.65 19.11 -22.21
C VAL A 18 -37.52 18.08 -22.19
N ALA A 19 -36.53 18.25 -23.06
CA ALA A 19 -35.28 17.51 -23.01
C ALA A 19 -34.62 17.77 -21.66
N GLY A 20 -34.60 16.76 -20.80
CA GLY A 20 -33.95 16.82 -19.50
C GLY A 20 -32.46 17.10 -19.69
N MET A 21 -32.02 18.29 -19.27
CA MET A 21 -30.61 18.61 -19.14
C MET A 21 -30.09 17.76 -17.97
N ALA A 22 -29.42 16.65 -18.29
CA ALA A 22 -28.75 15.82 -17.29
C ALA A 22 -27.71 16.69 -16.57
N LEU A 23 -28.00 17.06 -15.32
CA LEU A 23 -27.04 17.72 -14.45
C LEU A 23 -25.86 16.74 -14.29
N ALA A 24 -24.70 17.12 -14.79
CA ALA A 24 -23.48 16.33 -14.62
C ALA A 24 -23.24 16.11 -13.13
N ASP A 25 -23.12 14.85 -12.71
CA ASP A 25 -22.81 14.50 -11.32
C ASP A 25 -21.41 15.04 -10.97
N PRO A 26 -21.29 16.01 -10.04
CA PRO A 26 -20.00 16.55 -9.63
C PRO A 26 -19.11 15.50 -8.95
N ALA A 27 -19.66 14.35 -8.54
CA ALA A 27 -18.87 13.22 -8.04
C ALA A 27 -18.06 12.52 -9.14
N SER A 28 -18.43 12.66 -10.43
CA SER A 28 -17.73 11.97 -11.53
C SER A 28 -16.36 12.58 -11.87
N ILE A 29 -16.08 13.82 -11.46
CA ILE A 29 -14.80 14.51 -11.70
C ILE A 29 -13.84 14.38 -10.51
N ARG A 30 -14.30 14.01 -9.31
CA ARG A 30 -13.41 13.86 -8.16
C ARG A 30 -12.50 12.64 -8.37
N PRO A 31 -11.16 12.80 -8.42
CA PRO A 31 -10.27 11.67 -8.45
C PRO A 31 -10.52 10.77 -7.24
N ARG A 32 -10.64 9.47 -7.44
CA ARG A 32 -10.71 8.53 -6.31
C ARG A 32 -9.42 8.69 -5.49
N PRO A 33 -9.51 8.77 -4.15
CA PRO A 33 -8.33 8.78 -3.30
C PRO A 33 -7.43 7.61 -3.68
N ARG A 34 -6.16 7.89 -3.97
CA ARG A 34 -5.17 6.83 -4.17
C ARG A 34 -5.10 6.02 -2.87
N PRO A 35 -5.05 4.68 -2.93
CA PRO A 35 -4.77 3.88 -1.75
C PRO A 35 -3.53 4.43 -1.05
N ALA A 36 -3.60 4.61 0.28
CA ALA A 36 -2.45 5.03 1.06
C ALA A 36 -1.31 4.03 0.80
N VAL A 37 -0.21 4.53 0.26
CA VAL A 37 0.98 3.71 0.05
C VAL A 37 1.72 3.67 1.39
N GLU A 38 1.97 2.48 1.90
CA GLU A 38 2.84 2.29 3.06
C GLU A 38 4.19 2.95 2.78
N ALA A 39 4.59 3.88 3.67
CA ALA A 39 5.83 4.62 3.53
C ALA A 39 7.02 3.67 3.63
N ILE A 40 8.09 3.96 2.87
CA ILE A 40 9.36 3.27 3.06
C ILE A 40 9.95 3.73 4.40
N PRO A 41 10.29 2.82 5.32
CA PRO A 41 10.92 3.19 6.58
C PRO A 41 12.34 3.73 6.35
N VAL A 42 12.80 4.60 7.24
CA VAL A 42 14.21 5.00 7.32
C VAL A 42 15.02 3.80 7.81
N THR A 43 16.15 3.52 7.17
CA THR A 43 16.98 2.35 7.46
C THR A 43 18.47 2.70 7.52
N GLN A 44 19.28 1.81 8.10
CA GLN A 44 20.72 2.09 8.14
C GLN A 44 21.40 2.01 6.76
N TRP A 45 20.80 1.32 5.78
CA TRP A 45 21.35 1.23 4.44
C TRP A 45 20.94 2.39 3.53
N ASP A 46 20.26 3.44 4.03
CA ASP A 46 19.72 4.53 3.20
C ASP A 46 20.79 5.28 2.39
N ALA A 47 22.05 5.25 2.83
CA ALA A 47 23.19 5.81 2.09
C ALA A 47 23.57 4.99 0.83
N ARG A 48 22.98 3.81 0.64
CA ARG A 48 23.19 2.95 -0.54
C ARG A 48 22.23 3.35 -1.65
N SER A 49 22.71 3.34 -2.88
CA SER A 49 21.87 3.59 -4.06
C SER A 49 20.74 2.59 -4.24
N GLU A 50 20.90 1.38 -3.69
CA GLU A 50 19.96 0.27 -3.80
C GLU A 50 18.93 0.24 -2.65
N SER A 51 19.01 1.17 -1.69
CA SER A 51 18.22 1.18 -0.44
C SER A 51 16.72 1.06 -0.67
N ASP A 52 16.17 1.87 -1.57
CA ASP A 52 14.75 1.88 -1.93
C ASP A 52 14.29 0.51 -2.46
N GLN A 53 15.10 -0.13 -3.31
CA GLN A 53 14.79 -1.44 -3.85
C GLN A 53 14.79 -2.49 -2.75
N TRP A 54 15.79 -2.49 -1.87
CA TRP A 54 15.90 -3.44 -0.76
C TRP A 54 14.76 -3.29 0.24
N SER A 55 14.42 -2.05 0.63
CA SER A 55 13.32 -1.78 1.55
C SER A 55 11.97 -2.21 0.97
N ARG A 56 11.71 -1.93 -0.32
CA ARG A 56 10.47 -2.39 -0.98
C ARG A 56 10.40 -3.91 -1.08
N ALA A 57 11.51 -4.58 -1.42
CA ALA A 57 11.57 -6.03 -1.48
C ALA A 57 11.32 -6.67 -0.11
N ALA A 58 11.92 -6.12 0.96
CA ALA A 58 11.69 -6.58 2.33
C ALA A 58 10.24 -6.38 2.77
N LEU A 59 9.64 -5.20 2.50
CA LEU A 59 8.22 -4.94 2.78
C LEU A 59 7.31 -5.92 2.03
N ALA A 60 7.60 -6.22 0.75
CA ALA A 60 6.83 -7.19 -0.03
C ALA A 60 6.95 -8.61 0.56
N ALA A 61 8.15 -9.03 0.94
CA ALA A 61 8.38 -10.33 1.57
C ALA A 61 7.65 -10.46 2.91
N LEU A 62 7.61 -9.41 3.73
CA LEU A 62 6.89 -9.40 5.01
C LEU A 62 5.36 -9.43 4.83
N LYS A 63 4.83 -8.99 3.68
CA LYS A 63 3.41 -9.12 3.33
C LYS A 63 3.04 -10.53 2.84
N SER A 64 4.02 -11.30 2.36
CA SER A 64 3.83 -12.64 1.81
C SER A 64 4.44 -13.72 2.72
N HIS A 65 5.69 -14.10 2.48
CA HIS A 65 6.37 -15.20 3.16
C HIS A 65 6.64 -14.90 4.65
N GLY A 66 6.86 -13.63 4.99
CA GLY A 66 7.20 -13.17 6.35
C GLY A 66 6.00 -12.77 7.22
N ARG A 67 4.76 -13.12 6.85
CA ARG A 67 3.56 -12.71 7.62
C ARG A 67 3.62 -13.14 9.08
N ALA A 68 4.16 -14.32 9.37
CA ALA A 68 4.30 -14.84 10.73
C ALA A 68 5.14 -13.90 11.62
N LEU A 69 6.24 -13.35 11.09
CA LEU A 69 7.09 -12.39 11.83
C LEU A 69 6.34 -11.11 12.21
N VAL A 70 5.37 -10.68 11.41
CA VAL A 70 4.58 -9.46 11.67
C VAL A 70 3.43 -9.75 12.65
N ALA A 71 2.89 -10.97 12.61
CA ALA A 71 1.80 -11.41 13.48
C ALA A 71 2.27 -11.74 14.90
N GLU A 72 3.51 -12.18 15.04
CA GLU A 72 4.11 -12.57 16.31
C GLU A 72 4.52 -11.35 17.15
N THR A 73 4.56 -11.52 18.47
CA THR A 73 5.12 -10.55 19.41
C THR A 73 6.25 -11.24 20.17
N PRO A 74 7.53 -10.99 19.81
CA PRO A 74 8.66 -11.62 20.49
C PRO A 74 8.71 -11.25 21.98
N ASP A 75 9.08 -12.21 22.84
CA ASP A 75 9.14 -12.01 24.30
C ASP A 75 10.09 -10.87 24.72
N ASP A 76 11.15 -10.63 23.95
CA ASP A 76 12.15 -9.59 24.19
C ASP A 76 11.87 -8.28 23.44
N VAL A 77 10.75 -8.17 22.73
CA VAL A 77 10.49 -7.05 21.83
C VAL A 77 10.44 -5.71 22.55
N ALA A 78 10.06 -5.68 23.83
CA ALA A 78 10.07 -4.46 24.64
C ALA A 78 11.49 -3.88 24.81
N THR A 79 12.54 -4.71 24.78
CA THR A 79 13.94 -4.27 24.83
C THR A 79 14.39 -3.68 23.50
N TRP A 80 13.94 -4.25 22.38
CA TRP A 80 14.33 -3.82 21.04
C TRP A 80 13.50 -2.64 20.52
N CYS A 81 12.19 -2.67 20.78
CA CYS A 81 11.22 -1.69 20.33
C CYS A 81 10.00 -1.67 21.29
N PRO A 82 10.01 -0.83 22.34
CA PRO A 82 8.91 -0.71 23.30
C PRO A 82 7.52 -0.41 22.69
N GLY A 83 7.50 0.15 21.47
CA GLY A 83 6.27 0.47 20.74
C GLY A 83 5.69 -0.67 19.90
N TYR A 84 6.38 -1.81 19.78
CA TYR A 84 6.05 -2.85 18.79
C TYR A 84 4.67 -3.47 19.02
N GLU A 85 4.32 -3.79 20.27
CA GLU A 85 3.03 -4.40 20.62
C GLU A 85 1.83 -3.56 20.17
N LYS A 86 1.94 -2.24 20.37
CA LYS A 86 0.90 -1.25 20.04
C LYS A 86 0.91 -0.88 18.55
N GLY A 87 1.94 -1.28 17.83
CA GLY A 87 2.12 -0.96 16.43
C GLY A 87 1.18 -1.75 15.53
N ASP A 88 0.63 -1.08 14.53
CA ASP A 88 -0.09 -1.75 13.44
C ASP A 88 0.85 -2.59 12.58
N ALA A 89 0.28 -3.34 11.63
CA ALA A 89 1.06 -4.22 10.76
C ALA A 89 2.12 -3.47 9.92
N ALA A 90 1.90 -2.21 9.56
CA ALA A 90 2.86 -1.41 8.82
C ALA A 90 4.03 -0.99 9.72
N GLN A 91 3.74 -0.54 10.94
CA GLN A 91 4.75 -0.20 11.94
C GLN A 91 5.61 -1.41 12.34
N ARG A 92 4.99 -2.59 12.51
CA ARG A 92 5.71 -3.84 12.78
C ARG A 92 6.60 -4.27 11.62
N ARG A 93 6.16 -4.07 10.36
CA ARG A 93 7.02 -4.29 9.19
C ARG A 93 8.17 -3.31 9.14
N ALA A 94 7.94 -2.04 9.43
CA ALA A 94 8.99 -1.02 9.49
C ALA A 94 10.11 -1.40 10.47
N PHE A 95 9.75 -1.93 11.65
CA PHE A 95 10.71 -2.50 12.60
C PHE A 95 11.57 -3.59 11.94
N TRP A 96 10.96 -4.58 11.31
CA TRP A 96 11.69 -5.70 10.69
C TRP A 96 12.61 -5.26 9.55
N VAL A 97 12.17 -4.31 8.71
CA VAL A 97 13.03 -3.74 7.66
C VAL A 97 14.22 -3.00 8.27
N GLY A 98 13.98 -2.21 9.33
CA GLY A 98 15.05 -1.56 10.09
C GLY A 98 16.04 -2.56 10.69
N PHE A 99 15.54 -3.62 11.33
CA PHE A 99 16.34 -4.70 11.89
C PHE A 99 17.21 -5.37 10.82
N LEU A 100 16.64 -5.77 9.68
CA LEU A 100 17.38 -6.38 8.58
C LEU A 100 18.48 -5.45 8.03
N SER A 101 18.21 -4.14 7.95
CA SER A 101 19.20 -3.17 7.50
C SER A 101 20.39 -3.03 8.46
N ALA A 102 20.12 -3.09 9.77
CA ALA A 102 21.14 -3.07 10.80
C ALA A 102 21.95 -4.37 10.79
N LEU A 103 21.29 -5.52 10.68
CA LEU A 103 21.94 -6.82 10.57
C LEU A 103 22.88 -6.88 9.36
N ALA A 104 22.40 -6.45 8.18
CA ALA A 104 23.19 -6.44 6.95
C ALA A 104 24.47 -5.58 7.05
N LYS A 105 24.50 -4.57 7.92
CA LYS A 105 25.71 -3.76 8.19
C LYS A 105 26.81 -4.62 8.79
N TYR A 106 26.47 -5.44 9.78
CA TYR A 106 27.43 -6.28 10.49
C TYR A 106 27.78 -7.54 9.70
N GLU A 107 26.83 -8.08 8.94
CA GLU A 107 27.05 -9.27 8.11
C GLU A 107 27.91 -8.99 6.87
N SER A 108 27.64 -7.90 6.16
CA SER A 108 28.27 -7.64 4.85
C SER A 108 28.75 -6.21 4.63
N ARG A 109 28.51 -5.29 5.57
CA ARG A 109 28.64 -3.83 5.38
C ARG A 109 27.83 -3.35 4.16
N TRP A 110 26.63 -3.92 4.00
CA TRP A 110 25.72 -3.67 2.87
C TRP A 110 26.32 -3.98 1.49
N ARG A 111 27.23 -4.95 1.40
CA ARG A 111 27.83 -5.38 0.13
C ARG A 111 27.03 -6.56 -0.43
N PRO A 112 26.20 -6.37 -1.48
CA PRO A 112 25.35 -7.45 -1.99
C PRO A 112 26.12 -8.61 -2.62
N ARG A 113 27.40 -8.42 -2.94
CA ARG A 113 28.32 -9.45 -3.47
C ARG A 113 29.34 -9.93 -2.43
N ALA A 114 29.11 -9.69 -1.14
CA ALA A 114 29.98 -10.20 -0.09
C ALA A 114 29.96 -11.74 -0.08
N VAL A 115 31.15 -12.32 0.07
CA VAL A 115 31.33 -13.76 0.27
C VAL A 115 32.19 -13.96 1.52
N GLY A 116 31.64 -14.62 2.52
CA GLY A 116 32.27 -14.84 3.83
C GLY A 116 32.46 -16.31 4.17
N GLY A 117 32.97 -16.55 5.39
CA GLY A 117 33.14 -17.88 5.99
C GLY A 117 33.89 -18.89 5.10
N GLY A 118 34.93 -18.44 4.40
CA GLY A 118 35.77 -19.27 3.53
C GLY A 118 35.14 -19.58 2.17
N GLY A 119 34.28 -18.70 1.64
CA GLY A 119 33.67 -18.91 0.33
C GLY A 119 32.29 -19.56 0.35
N ARG A 120 31.62 -19.59 1.51
CA ARG A 120 30.40 -20.38 1.74
C ARG A 120 29.13 -19.57 2.00
N TRP A 121 29.27 -18.35 2.50
CA TRP A 121 28.13 -17.51 2.91
C TRP A 121 28.04 -16.30 1.99
N TYR A 122 26.83 -15.95 1.53
CA TYR A 122 26.67 -15.00 0.43
C TYR A 122 25.72 -13.85 0.76
N GLY A 123 26.02 -12.70 0.15
CA GLY A 123 25.12 -11.57 0.04
C GLY A 123 24.99 -10.75 1.32
N LEU A 124 23.89 -9.98 1.39
CA LEU A 124 23.68 -8.97 2.44
C LEU A 124 23.65 -9.55 3.85
N LEU A 125 23.04 -10.72 3.99
CA LEU A 125 22.81 -11.39 5.27
C LEU A 125 23.69 -12.63 5.45
N GLN A 126 24.69 -12.82 4.57
CA GLN A 126 25.62 -13.95 4.64
C GLN A 126 24.86 -15.27 4.85
N ILE A 127 24.00 -15.66 3.91
CA ILE A 127 23.23 -16.92 3.98
C ILE A 127 24.02 -18.03 3.28
N LEU A 128 24.05 -19.23 3.88
CA LEU A 128 24.63 -20.44 3.32
C LEU A 128 23.55 -21.12 2.45
N PRO A 129 23.76 -21.35 1.13
CA PRO A 129 22.69 -21.82 0.25
C PRO A 129 22.08 -23.19 0.58
N GLY A 130 22.72 -23.98 1.44
CA GLY A 130 22.25 -25.31 1.84
C GLY A 130 21.47 -25.36 3.16
N THR A 131 21.20 -24.22 3.80
CA THR A 131 20.33 -24.12 4.99
C THR A 131 18.88 -23.92 4.58
#